data_AF-A0A371RII5-F1
#
_entry.id   AF-A0A371RII5-F1
#
_cell.length_a   1.000
_cell.length_b   1.000
_cell.length_c   1.000
_cell.angle_alpha   90.00
_cell.angle_beta   90.00
_cell.angle_gamma   90.00
#
_symmetry.space_group_name_H-M   'P 1'
#
loop_
_entity.id
_entity.type
_entity.pdbx_description
1 polymer ?
#
loop_
_entity_poly.entity_id
_entity_poly.type
_entity_poly.pdbx_seq_one_letter_code
_entity_poly.pdbx_strand_id
1 'polypeptide(L)'
;MKRLIALALFLLVSPAIAQEEASPSREAGLAEWNKVYEVLSHPRCANCHVGADNRPRWSGPSYGLAPGEWQYHGMNITGGDDRIGLMTLPCMTCHQTENSDLPHGPPGAHVWALAPVEMEWFGKDSAAICEQIKDPDRNGGRTLAEVADHISHDELVLWGWAPGPGREPAPGSADLTAAAVLAWEETGAPCPGDMTPAEEGE
;
A
#
# COMPACT_ATOMS: atom_id res chain seq x y z
N MET A 1 -64.31 -22.35 47.24
CA MET A 1 -63.63 -22.54 45.94
C MET A 1 -62.60 -21.42 45.75
N LYS A 2 -61.32 -21.64 46.12
CA LYS A 2 -60.24 -20.66 45.93
C LYS A 2 -59.32 -21.20 44.84
N ARG A 3 -59.28 -20.53 43.69
CA ARG A 3 -58.37 -20.85 42.57
C ARG A 3 -57.03 -20.15 42.84
N LEU A 4 -55.97 -20.92 43.05
CA LEU A 4 -54.60 -20.43 43.06
C LEU A 4 -54.13 -20.27 41.62
N ILE A 5 -53.81 -19.05 41.21
CA ILE A 5 -53.14 -18.75 39.94
C ILE A 5 -51.66 -18.59 40.27
N ALA A 6 -50.84 -19.54 39.83
CA ALA A 6 -49.38 -19.42 39.90
C ALA A 6 -48.90 -18.62 38.69
N LEU A 7 -48.33 -17.43 38.94
CA LEU A 7 -47.75 -16.57 37.92
C LEU A 7 -46.28 -16.99 37.74
N ALA A 8 -45.97 -17.68 36.64
CA ALA A 8 -44.59 -18.02 36.27
C ALA A 8 -43.95 -16.81 35.59
N LEU A 9 -42.95 -16.22 36.24
CA LEU A 9 -42.17 -15.10 35.72
C LEU A 9 -41.09 -15.65 34.79
N PHE A 10 -41.30 -15.55 33.46
CA PHE A 10 -40.26 -15.84 32.47
C PHE A 10 -39.28 -14.67 32.42
N LEU A 11 -38.08 -14.87 32.97
CA LEU A 11 -36.93 -13.98 32.77
C LEU A 11 -36.43 -14.15 31.33
N LEU A 12 -36.74 -13.17 30.47
CA LEU A 12 -36.17 -13.05 29.13
C LEU A 12 -34.72 -12.57 29.29
N VAL A 13 -33.76 -13.48 29.17
CA VAL A 13 -32.34 -13.14 29.00
C VAL A 13 -32.13 -12.84 27.53
N SER A 14 -32.07 -11.56 27.16
CA SER A 14 -31.65 -11.15 25.83
C SER A 14 -30.14 -11.36 25.71
N PRO A 15 -29.64 -12.04 24.67
CA PRO A 15 -28.21 -12.05 24.40
C PRO A 15 -27.84 -10.67 23.88
N ALA A 16 -27.01 -9.95 24.63
CA ALA A 16 -26.33 -8.78 24.11
C ALA A 16 -25.40 -9.28 22.99
N ILE A 17 -25.77 -9.00 21.73
CA ILE A 17 -24.83 -9.05 20.62
C ILE A 17 -23.85 -7.92 20.90
N ALA A 18 -22.64 -8.25 21.35
CA ALA A 18 -21.56 -7.29 21.42
C ALA A 18 -21.26 -6.84 19.98
N GLN A 19 -21.70 -5.63 19.61
CA GLN A 19 -21.06 -4.93 18.51
C GLN A 19 -19.66 -4.58 19.01
N GLU A 20 -18.66 -5.19 18.38
CA GLU A 20 -17.26 -4.81 18.53
C GLU A 20 -17.10 -3.38 18.01
N GLU A 21 -17.31 -2.39 18.88
CA GLU A 21 -17.04 -0.99 18.55
C GLU A 21 -15.52 -0.84 18.43
N ALA A 22 -15.06 -0.40 17.26
CA ALA A 22 -13.66 -0.09 17.06
C ALA A 22 -13.24 1.02 18.03
N SER A 23 -12.09 0.88 18.67
CA SER A 23 -11.59 1.94 19.55
C SER A 23 -11.30 3.21 18.74
N PRO A 24 -11.45 4.43 19.30
CA PRO A 24 -11.12 5.67 18.61
C PRO A 24 -9.69 5.71 18.05
N SER A 25 -8.75 5.00 18.70
CA SER A 25 -7.37 4.83 18.22
C SER A 25 -7.31 4.00 16.93
N ARG A 26 -8.10 2.92 16.84
CA ARG A 26 -8.14 2.07 15.65
C ARG A 26 -8.74 2.81 14.46
N GLU A 27 -9.79 3.57 14.68
CA GLU A 27 -10.46 4.36 13.63
C GLU A 27 -9.53 5.44 13.08
N ALA A 28 -8.82 6.15 13.97
CA ALA A 28 -7.78 7.11 13.58
C ALA A 28 -6.66 6.41 12.78
N GLY A 29 -6.18 5.26 13.26
CA GLY A 29 -5.15 4.49 12.57
C GLY A 29 -5.56 4.04 11.17
N LEU A 30 -6.77 3.53 11.01
CA LEU A 30 -7.29 3.14 9.68
C LEU A 30 -7.46 4.34 8.74
N ALA A 31 -7.79 5.52 9.28
CA ALA A 31 -7.87 6.73 8.48
C ALA A 31 -6.48 7.15 7.95
N GLU A 32 -5.43 7.02 8.76
CA GLU A 32 -4.05 7.26 8.32
C GLU A 32 -3.59 6.19 7.31
N TRP A 33 -3.88 4.92 7.59
CA TRP A 33 -3.61 3.82 6.65
C TRP A 33 -4.29 4.04 5.30
N ASN A 34 -5.52 4.54 5.25
CA ASN A 34 -6.20 4.79 3.98
C ASN A 34 -5.43 5.79 3.10
N LYS A 35 -4.85 6.84 3.70
CA LYS A 35 -4.01 7.81 2.97
C LYS A 35 -2.76 7.14 2.40
N VAL A 36 -2.14 6.24 3.17
CA VAL A 36 -0.99 5.45 2.73
C VAL A 36 -1.40 4.54 1.56
N TYR A 37 -2.48 3.78 1.72
CA TYR A 37 -2.97 2.86 0.69
C TYR A 37 -3.32 3.56 -0.62
N GLU A 38 -3.94 4.75 -0.58
CA GLU A 38 -4.21 5.55 -1.78
C GLU A 38 -2.94 5.83 -2.59
N VAL A 39 -1.81 6.06 -1.94
CA VAL A 39 -0.51 6.26 -2.59
C VAL A 39 0.06 4.94 -3.10
N LEU A 40 0.11 3.90 -2.26
CA LEU A 40 0.79 2.65 -2.63
C LEU A 40 0.05 1.86 -3.71
N SER A 41 -1.28 1.95 -3.73
CA SER A 41 -2.13 1.39 -4.79
C SER A 41 -2.14 2.25 -6.07
N HIS A 42 -1.62 3.48 -6.01
CA HIS A 42 -1.57 4.36 -7.16
C HIS A 42 -0.64 3.80 -8.25
N PRO A 43 -0.93 4.00 -9.56
CA PRO A 43 -0.07 3.58 -10.66
C PRO A 43 1.37 4.11 -10.65
N ARG A 44 1.72 5.09 -9.81
CA ARG A 44 3.11 5.52 -9.64
C ARG A 44 3.93 4.53 -8.80
N CYS A 45 3.29 3.86 -7.86
CA CYS A 45 3.92 2.92 -6.92
C CYS A 45 3.65 1.46 -7.36
N ALA A 46 2.37 1.10 -7.48
CA ALA A 46 1.93 -0.26 -7.77
C ALA A 46 2.52 -0.83 -9.07
N ASN A 47 2.74 0.00 -10.08
CA ASN A 47 3.30 -0.44 -11.37
C ASN A 47 4.76 -0.94 -11.30
N CYS A 48 5.50 -0.54 -10.26
CA CYS A 48 6.88 -0.98 -9.99
C CYS A 48 6.93 -2.12 -8.96
N HIS A 49 5.89 -2.23 -8.14
CA HIS A 49 5.72 -3.23 -7.09
C HIS A 49 4.93 -4.44 -7.62
N VAL A 50 5.64 -5.27 -8.38
CA VAL A 50 5.08 -6.41 -9.13
C VAL A 50 5.60 -7.73 -8.53
N GLY A 51 4.80 -8.79 -8.63
CA GLY A 51 5.12 -10.07 -8.01
C GLY A 51 6.14 -10.90 -8.79
N ALA A 52 6.03 -12.22 -8.63
CA ALA A 52 7.03 -13.18 -9.11
C ALA A 52 7.33 -13.15 -10.62
N ASP A 53 6.49 -12.53 -11.45
CA ASP A 53 6.81 -12.35 -12.87
C ASP A 53 7.85 -11.26 -13.12
N ASN A 54 8.12 -10.41 -12.12
CA ASN A 54 9.07 -9.33 -12.10
C ASN A 54 9.01 -8.42 -13.34
N ARG A 55 7.81 -8.12 -13.85
CA ARG A 55 7.60 -7.30 -15.05
C ARG A 55 6.84 -6.02 -14.68
N PRO A 56 7.37 -4.82 -14.96
CA PRO A 56 6.67 -3.60 -14.60
C PRO A 56 5.37 -3.44 -15.41
N ARG A 57 4.39 -2.78 -14.81
CA ARG A 57 3.08 -2.52 -15.42
C ARG A 57 2.95 -1.08 -15.87
N TRP A 58 2.06 -0.83 -16.82
CA TRP A 58 1.49 0.47 -17.10
C TRP A 58 -0.01 0.38 -16.88
N SER A 59 -0.53 1.26 -16.01
CA SER A 59 -1.94 1.32 -15.63
C SER A 59 -2.33 2.77 -15.32
N GLY A 60 -3.63 3.06 -15.38
CA GLY A 60 -4.17 4.37 -15.06
C GLY A 60 -4.23 5.36 -16.22
N PRO A 61 -4.82 6.54 -15.98
CA PRO A 61 -5.24 7.47 -17.02
C PRO A 61 -4.07 8.10 -17.78
N SER A 62 -2.89 8.22 -17.14
CA SER A 62 -1.65 8.70 -17.80
C SER A 62 -1.21 7.85 -18.99
N TYR A 63 -1.69 6.61 -19.10
CA TYR A 63 -1.46 5.71 -20.24
C TYR A 63 -2.72 5.48 -21.08
N GLY A 64 -3.79 6.24 -20.85
CA GLY A 64 -5.06 6.10 -21.57
C GLY A 64 -5.82 4.80 -21.27
N LEU A 65 -5.56 4.19 -20.11
CA LEU A 65 -6.17 2.93 -19.69
C LEU A 65 -7.33 3.19 -18.71
N ALA A 66 -8.43 2.48 -18.88
CA ALA A 66 -9.58 2.57 -17.97
C ALA A 66 -9.26 1.97 -16.58
N PRO A 67 -10.06 2.28 -15.55
CA PRO A 67 -9.90 1.65 -14.24
C PRO A 67 -9.92 0.12 -14.34
N GLY A 68 -8.90 -0.52 -13.77
CA GLY A 68 -8.70 -1.98 -13.84
C GLY A 68 -7.98 -2.49 -15.10
N GLU A 69 -7.78 -1.64 -16.12
CA GLU A 69 -6.96 -1.99 -17.28
C GLU A 69 -5.48 -1.75 -17.01
N TRP A 70 -4.66 -2.65 -17.55
CA TRP A 70 -3.21 -2.56 -17.47
C TRP A 70 -2.57 -3.25 -18.67
N GLN A 71 -1.34 -2.86 -18.95
CA GLN A 71 -0.47 -3.55 -19.89
C GLN A 71 0.92 -3.71 -19.28
N TYR A 72 1.74 -4.58 -19.83
CA TYR A 72 3.16 -4.59 -19.47
C TYR A 72 3.82 -3.30 -19.94
N HIS A 73 4.91 -2.93 -19.27
CA HIS A 73 5.81 -1.90 -19.74
C HIS A 73 6.09 -2.07 -21.24
N GLY A 74 5.94 -1.01 -22.05
CA GLY A 74 5.84 -1.12 -23.52
C GLY A 74 7.06 -1.73 -24.22
N MET A 75 8.23 -1.69 -23.60
CA MET A 75 9.46 -2.34 -24.08
C MET A 75 9.52 -3.84 -23.75
N ASN A 76 8.48 -4.39 -23.13
CA ASN A 76 8.37 -5.79 -22.72
C ASN A 76 9.55 -6.26 -21.85
N ILE A 77 9.96 -5.43 -20.89
CA ILE A 77 11.12 -5.68 -20.02
C ILE A 77 10.72 -6.40 -18.73
N THR A 78 11.72 -6.99 -18.06
CA THR A 78 11.63 -7.56 -16.71
C THR A 78 12.78 -7.02 -15.87
N GLY A 79 12.61 -7.01 -14.54
CA GLY A 79 13.67 -6.65 -13.60
C GLY A 79 14.80 -7.67 -13.52
N GLY A 80 14.65 -8.90 -14.03
CA GLY A 80 15.68 -9.95 -13.89
C GLY A 80 15.88 -10.38 -12.43
N ASP A 81 16.95 -11.10 -12.12
CA ASP A 81 17.20 -11.57 -10.75
C ASP A 81 17.67 -10.43 -9.81
N ASP A 82 18.31 -9.40 -10.38
CA ASP A 82 18.91 -8.28 -9.67
C ASP A 82 17.99 -7.04 -9.58
N ARG A 83 16.79 -7.12 -10.18
CA ARG A 83 15.76 -6.07 -10.27
C ARG A 83 16.14 -4.86 -11.13
N ILE A 84 17.30 -4.88 -11.78
CA ILE A 84 17.83 -3.74 -12.57
C ILE A 84 17.75 -3.97 -14.09
N GLY A 85 17.03 -5.01 -14.51
CA GLY A 85 16.77 -5.29 -15.92
C GLY A 85 17.31 -6.65 -16.34
N LEU A 86 17.31 -6.90 -17.65
CA LEU A 86 18.00 -8.08 -18.20
C LEU A 86 19.50 -7.78 -18.32
N MET A 87 20.34 -8.80 -18.17
CA MET A 87 21.81 -8.66 -18.32
C MET A 87 22.23 -7.94 -19.61
N THR A 88 21.55 -8.22 -20.73
CA THR A 88 21.85 -7.60 -22.03
C THR A 88 21.10 -6.31 -22.29
N LEU A 89 20.15 -5.95 -21.43
CA LEU A 89 19.30 -4.77 -21.56
C LEU A 89 18.93 -4.23 -20.16
N PRO A 90 19.90 -3.66 -19.42
CA PRO A 90 19.65 -3.09 -18.10
C PRO A 90 18.76 -1.84 -18.22
N CYS A 91 18.00 -1.55 -17.17
CA CYS A 91 17.06 -0.41 -17.12
C CYS A 91 17.73 0.92 -17.50
N MET A 92 18.98 1.12 -17.07
CA MET A 92 19.76 2.34 -17.34
C MET A 92 20.12 2.56 -18.82
N THR A 93 19.82 1.60 -19.69
CA THR A 93 19.93 1.80 -21.15
C THR A 93 18.93 2.87 -21.64
N CYS A 94 17.77 2.95 -21.00
CA CYS A 94 16.70 3.91 -21.33
C CYS A 94 16.50 4.93 -20.22
N HIS A 95 16.49 4.49 -18.96
CA HIS A 95 16.36 5.38 -17.80
C HIS A 95 17.69 6.07 -17.52
N GLN A 96 17.67 7.40 -17.45
CA GLN A 96 18.86 8.20 -17.16
C GLN A 96 18.79 8.74 -15.73
N THR A 97 19.71 9.63 -15.34
CA THR A 97 19.70 10.23 -13.99
C THR A 97 18.59 11.27 -13.81
N GLU A 98 18.05 11.80 -14.91
CA GLU A 98 17.01 12.83 -14.92
C GLU A 98 15.84 12.39 -15.80
N ASN A 99 14.65 12.93 -15.50
CA ASN A 99 13.46 12.71 -16.32
C ASN A 99 13.68 13.18 -17.76
N SER A 100 13.20 12.41 -18.73
CA SER A 100 13.12 12.88 -20.11
C SER A 100 12.16 14.07 -20.23
N ASP A 101 12.57 15.09 -20.99
CA ASP A 101 11.74 16.25 -21.35
C ASP A 101 10.66 15.92 -22.40
N LEU A 102 10.70 14.71 -22.97
CA LEU A 102 9.71 14.26 -23.94
C LEU A 102 8.45 13.75 -23.22
N PRO A 103 7.24 14.06 -23.73
CA PRO A 103 6.01 13.44 -23.25
C PRO A 103 6.12 11.91 -23.27
N HIS A 104 5.76 11.28 -22.16
CA HIS A 104 5.86 9.82 -21.97
C HIS A 104 7.29 9.23 -22.09
N GLY A 105 8.34 10.06 -22.09
CA GLY A 105 9.73 9.60 -22.09
C GLY A 105 10.13 8.89 -20.80
N PRO A 106 11.24 8.12 -20.77
CA PRO A 106 11.62 7.36 -19.59
C PRO A 106 11.87 8.30 -18.41
N PRO A 107 11.40 7.93 -17.21
CA PRO A 107 11.78 8.64 -16.00
C PRO A 107 13.26 8.41 -15.64
N GLY A 108 13.79 9.28 -14.79
CA GLY A 108 15.17 9.18 -14.36
C GLY A 108 15.38 9.31 -12.86
N ALA A 109 16.40 8.60 -12.38
CA ALA A 109 16.94 8.61 -11.03
C ALA A 109 18.37 8.04 -11.08
N HIS A 110 19.20 8.29 -10.06
CA HIS A 110 20.58 7.78 -10.06
C HIS A 110 20.64 6.25 -10.01
N VAL A 111 19.65 5.62 -9.38
CA VAL A 111 19.46 4.16 -9.31
C VAL A 111 18.09 3.82 -9.90
N TRP A 112 18.05 2.78 -10.74
CA TRP A 112 16.79 2.28 -11.32
C TRP A 112 16.64 0.78 -11.09
N ALA A 113 15.73 0.41 -10.19
CA ALA A 113 15.43 -0.97 -9.86
C ALA A 113 13.93 -1.14 -9.59
N LEU A 114 13.38 -2.32 -9.90
CA LEU A 114 12.06 -2.69 -9.40
C LEU A 114 12.11 -2.99 -7.91
N ALA A 115 10.96 -2.89 -7.24
CA ALA A 115 10.84 -3.38 -5.88
C ALA A 115 11.11 -4.89 -5.83
N PRO A 116 11.59 -5.43 -4.69
CA PRO A 116 11.62 -6.88 -4.48
C PRO A 116 10.24 -7.50 -4.71
N VAL A 117 10.20 -8.72 -5.25
CA VAL A 117 8.95 -9.39 -5.66
C VAL A 117 8.06 -9.72 -4.47
N GLU A 118 8.64 -9.80 -3.27
CA GLU A 118 7.97 -9.97 -1.99
C GLU A 118 7.14 -8.72 -1.62
N MET A 119 7.45 -7.56 -2.21
CA MET A 119 6.77 -6.27 -2.05
C MET A 119 5.72 -6.02 -3.15
N GLU A 120 5.05 -7.06 -3.65
CA GLU A 120 4.00 -6.93 -4.66
C GLU A 120 2.81 -6.13 -4.13
N TRP A 121 2.51 -4.99 -4.76
CA TRP A 121 1.34 -4.14 -4.47
C TRP A 121 0.35 -4.14 -5.64
N PHE A 122 0.82 -4.43 -6.86
CA PHE A 122 -0.03 -4.39 -8.05
C PHE A 122 -1.25 -5.30 -7.91
N GLY A 123 -2.45 -4.70 -7.94
CA GLY A 123 -3.72 -5.41 -7.82
C GLY A 123 -4.01 -6.02 -6.46
N LYS A 124 -3.22 -5.72 -5.42
CA LYS A 124 -3.51 -6.11 -4.03
C LYS A 124 -4.52 -5.15 -3.42
N ASP A 125 -5.36 -5.67 -2.54
CA ASP A 125 -6.29 -4.86 -1.76
C ASP A 125 -5.61 -4.20 -0.55
N SER A 126 -6.37 -3.32 0.12
CA SER A 126 -5.88 -2.53 1.25
C SER A 126 -5.41 -3.38 2.42
N ALA A 127 -6.12 -4.46 2.76
CA ALA A 127 -5.74 -5.33 3.87
C ALA A 127 -4.42 -6.06 3.57
N ALA A 128 -4.27 -6.57 2.34
CA ALA A 128 -3.09 -7.31 1.92
C ALA A 128 -1.81 -6.46 1.95
N ILE A 129 -1.86 -5.21 1.47
CA ILE A 129 -0.70 -4.30 1.51
C ILE A 129 -0.41 -3.86 2.95
N CYS A 130 -1.45 -3.64 3.76
CA CYS A 130 -1.31 -3.23 5.15
C CYS A 130 -0.48 -4.24 5.96
N GLU A 131 -0.88 -5.51 5.89
CA GLU A 131 -0.17 -6.60 6.58
C GLU A 131 1.24 -6.81 6.03
N GLN A 132 1.43 -6.66 4.72
CA GLN A 132 2.75 -6.79 4.09
C GLN A 132 3.74 -5.73 4.58
N ILE A 133 3.30 -4.48 4.76
CA ILE A 133 4.19 -3.38 5.18
C ILE A 133 4.62 -3.53 6.63
N LYS A 134 3.79 -4.15 7.47
CA LYS A 134 4.12 -4.46 8.87
C LYS A 134 5.09 -5.63 9.01
N ASP A 135 5.15 -6.51 8.02
CA ASP A 135 5.94 -7.74 8.06
C ASP A 135 7.39 -7.50 7.58
N PRO A 136 8.39 -7.58 8.49
CA PRO A 136 9.80 -7.38 8.13
C PRO A 136 10.30 -8.35 7.05
N ASP A 137 9.76 -9.56 6.99
CA ASP A 137 10.16 -10.56 5.99
C ASP A 137 9.64 -10.20 4.58
N ARG A 138 8.66 -9.29 4.50
CA ARG A 138 7.99 -8.87 3.26
C ARG A 138 8.14 -7.39 2.92
N ASN A 139 8.73 -6.58 3.81
CA ASN A 139 9.02 -5.16 3.60
C ASN A 139 10.54 -4.85 3.49
N GLY A 140 11.38 -5.88 3.49
CA GLY A 140 12.84 -5.77 3.37
C GLY A 140 13.55 -5.49 4.68
N GLY A 141 13.00 -5.98 5.80
CA GLY A 141 13.57 -5.87 7.14
C GLY A 141 13.41 -4.48 7.78
N ARG A 142 12.49 -3.66 7.27
CA ARG A 142 12.29 -2.28 7.73
C ARG A 142 11.30 -2.22 8.88
N THR A 143 11.55 -1.30 9.80
CA THR A 143 10.55 -0.74 10.72
C THR A 143 9.61 0.22 9.98
N LEU A 144 8.46 0.58 10.55
CA LEU A 144 7.55 1.56 9.94
C LEU A 144 8.18 2.96 9.83
N ALA A 145 9.00 3.35 10.81
CA ALA A 145 9.81 4.56 10.72
C ALA A 145 10.80 4.53 9.53
N GLU A 146 11.45 3.41 9.26
CA GLU A 146 12.32 3.24 8.08
C GLU A 146 11.54 3.17 6.76
N VAL A 147 10.31 2.67 6.79
CA VAL A 147 9.39 2.76 5.64
C VAL A 147 9.04 4.22 5.36
N ALA A 148 8.71 5.00 6.38
CA ALA A 148 8.42 6.43 6.26
C ALA A 148 9.64 7.19 5.70
N ASP A 149 10.84 6.93 6.23
CA ASP A 149 12.09 7.52 5.76
C ASP A 149 12.38 7.17 4.29
N HIS A 150 12.20 5.91 3.91
CA HIS A 150 12.37 5.48 2.53
C HIS A 150 11.42 6.22 1.58
N ILE A 151 10.16 6.40 1.98
CA ILE A 151 9.15 7.10 1.18
C ILE A 151 9.53 8.57 0.95
N SER A 152 10.08 9.26 1.94
CA SER A 152 10.38 10.70 1.86
C SER A 152 11.78 11.04 1.37
N HIS A 153 12.73 10.10 1.35
CA HIS A 153 14.13 10.41 1.03
C HIS A 153 14.73 9.60 -0.12
N ASP A 154 14.12 8.49 -0.55
CA ASP A 154 14.66 7.72 -1.66
C ASP A 154 14.40 8.43 -3.00
N GLU A 155 15.47 8.76 -3.74
CA GLU A 155 15.39 9.51 -4.99
C GLU A 155 14.51 8.83 -6.06
N LEU A 156 14.54 7.49 -6.13
CA LEU A 156 13.72 6.74 -7.07
C LEU A 156 12.24 6.77 -6.65
N VAL A 157 11.96 6.74 -5.35
CA VAL A 157 10.59 6.84 -4.81
C VAL A 157 10.03 8.25 -5.00
N LEU A 158 10.83 9.28 -4.73
CA LEU A 158 10.45 10.69 -4.86
C LEU A 158 10.03 11.07 -6.28
N TRP A 159 10.53 10.36 -7.29
CA TRP A 159 10.06 10.46 -8.67
C TRP A 159 8.52 10.31 -8.79
N GLY A 160 7.89 9.52 -7.92
CA GLY A 160 6.43 9.31 -7.91
C GLY A 160 5.62 10.60 -7.84
N TRP A 161 6.14 11.65 -7.19
CA TRP A 161 5.48 12.96 -7.08
C TRP A 161 6.03 14.00 -8.06
N ALA A 162 7.17 13.74 -8.71
CA ALA A 162 7.74 14.57 -9.76
C ALA A 162 7.97 13.75 -11.05
N PRO A 163 6.91 13.20 -11.67
CA PRO A 163 7.09 12.18 -12.69
C PRO A 163 7.59 12.72 -14.02
N GLY A 164 7.69 14.03 -14.21
CA GLY A 164 8.02 14.66 -15.49
C GLY A 164 6.79 14.92 -16.38
N PRO A 165 7.00 15.38 -17.63
CA PRO A 165 5.93 15.94 -18.45
C PRO A 165 4.80 14.96 -18.80
N GLY A 166 3.56 15.43 -18.64
CA GLY A 166 2.35 14.70 -19.09
C GLY A 166 1.97 13.49 -18.25
N ARG A 167 2.58 13.30 -17.07
CA ARG A 167 2.24 12.22 -16.12
C ARG A 167 1.59 12.78 -14.87
N GLU A 168 0.60 12.05 -14.37
CA GLU A 168 -0.04 12.32 -13.09
C GLU A 168 0.88 11.92 -11.92
N PRO A 169 1.11 12.83 -10.96
CA PRO A 169 1.87 12.51 -9.74
C PRO A 169 1.07 11.57 -8.83
N ALA A 170 1.75 10.92 -7.90
CA ALA A 170 1.08 10.21 -6.81
C ALA A 170 0.24 11.19 -5.96
N PRO A 171 -0.83 10.70 -5.28
CA PRO A 171 -1.63 11.53 -4.39
C PRO A 171 -0.77 12.22 -3.31
N GLY A 172 -1.11 13.46 -2.97
CA GLY A 172 -0.46 14.21 -1.91
C GLY A 172 1.03 14.51 -2.18
N SER A 173 1.87 14.25 -1.18
CA SER A 173 3.34 14.40 -1.25
C SER A 173 4.04 13.26 -0.50
N ALA A 174 5.34 13.09 -0.74
CA ALA A 174 6.17 12.14 -0.03
C ALA A 174 6.14 12.39 1.49
N ASP A 175 6.31 13.65 1.91
CA ASP A 175 6.27 14.06 3.32
C ASP A 175 4.94 13.75 4.00
N LEU A 176 3.81 14.02 3.31
CA LEU A 176 2.49 13.72 3.85
C LEU A 176 2.25 12.21 3.95
N THR A 177 2.81 11.43 3.02
CA THR A 177 2.72 9.96 3.05
C THR A 177 3.56 9.40 4.20
N ALA A 178 4.79 9.88 4.37
CA ALA A 178 5.66 9.50 5.48
C ALA A 178 5.03 9.87 6.84
N ALA A 179 4.46 11.07 6.96
CA ALA A 179 3.74 11.48 8.16
C ALA A 179 2.52 10.59 8.46
N ALA A 180 1.78 10.16 7.44
CA ALA A 180 0.67 9.22 7.60
C ALA A 180 1.13 7.83 8.07
N VAL A 181 2.27 7.33 7.58
CA VAL A 181 2.87 6.08 8.06
C VAL A 181 3.22 6.17 9.54
N LEU A 182 3.86 7.26 9.98
CA LEU A 182 4.23 7.45 11.39
C LEU A 182 2.99 7.62 12.29
N ALA A 183 1.99 8.39 11.85
CA ALA A 183 0.75 8.54 12.60
C ALA A 183 -0.04 7.21 12.70
N TRP A 184 -0.01 6.39 11.64
CA TRP A 184 -0.55 5.04 11.66
C TRP A 184 0.20 4.13 12.65
N GLU A 185 1.54 4.18 12.67
CA GLU A 185 2.38 3.47 13.64
C GLU A 185 2.01 3.83 15.09
N GLU A 186 1.83 5.12 15.40
CA GLU A 186 1.46 5.60 16.74
C GLU A 186 0.13 5.00 17.26
N THR A 187 -0.76 4.60 16.36
CA THR A 187 -2.05 3.97 16.70
C THR A 187 -1.99 2.45 16.81
N GLY A 188 -0.80 1.86 16.70
CA GLY A 188 -0.58 0.40 16.70
C GLY A 188 -0.68 -0.24 15.31
N ALA A 189 -0.61 0.56 14.25
CA ALA A 189 -0.65 0.11 12.86
C ALA A 189 -1.80 -0.87 12.53
N PRO A 190 -3.07 -0.53 12.85
CA PRO A 190 -4.20 -1.43 12.61
C PRO A 190 -4.43 -1.63 11.10
N CYS A 191 -4.78 -2.85 10.70
CA CYS A 191 -5.15 -3.14 9.32
C CYS A 191 -6.66 -3.35 9.14
N PRO A 192 -7.17 -3.09 7.91
CA PRO A 192 -8.54 -3.43 7.58
C PRO A 192 -8.78 -4.93 7.76
N GLY A 193 -9.79 -5.30 8.56
CA GLY A 193 -10.12 -6.71 8.81
C GLY A 193 -9.42 -7.34 10.02
N ASP A 194 -8.45 -6.66 10.67
CA ASP A 194 -7.90 -7.12 11.94
C ASP A 194 -8.99 -7.09 13.02
N MET A 195 -9.26 -8.25 13.64
CA MET A 195 -10.03 -8.34 14.88
C MET A 195 -9.14 -7.77 16.00
N THR A 196 -9.64 -6.81 16.77
CA THR A 196 -8.87 -6.34 17.93
C THR A 196 -8.68 -7.53 18.88
N PRO A 197 -7.46 -7.79 19.40
CA PRO A 197 -7.33 -8.71 20.52
C PRO A 197 -8.24 -8.15 21.62
N ALA A 198 -9.28 -8.92 22.00
CA ALA A 198 -10.06 -8.62 23.18
C ALA A 198 -9.05 -8.43 24.31
N GLU A 199 -9.08 -7.29 24.99
CA GLU A 199 -8.20 -7.01 26.13
C GLU A 199 -8.19 -8.25 27.03
N GLU A 200 -7.08 -9.01 26.98
CA GLU A 200 -6.89 -10.18 27.82
C GLU A 200 -6.78 -9.66 29.25
N GLY A 201 -7.92 -9.62 29.93
CA GLY A 201 -8.00 -9.41 31.35
C GLY A 201 -7.47 -10.65 32.05
N GLU A 202 -6.31 -10.51 32.70
CA GLU A 202 -5.96 -11.25 33.91
C GLU A 202 -5.08 -10.41 34.84
#